data_AF-A0A013XP22-F1
#
_entry.id   AF-A0A013XP22-F1
#
_cell.length_a   1.000
_cell.length_b   1.000
_cell.length_c   1.000
_cell.angle_alpha   90.00
_cell.angle_beta   90.00
_cell.angle_gamma   90.00
#
_symmetry.space_group_name_H-M   'P 1'
#
loop_
_entity.id
_entity.type
_entity.pdbx_description
1 polymer ?
#
loop_
_entity_poly.entity_id
_entity_poly.type
_entity_poly.pdbx_seq_one_letter_code
_entity_poly.pdbx_strand_id
1 'polypeptide(L)'
;MLSGQVAEAYDTYVANLQTGASSVDVNGLRTCSMATTIIVVGVIGTFEGMLQQSFGWANAYPELDKLLRSQNRADLADSLLNYRLAVNVLKHGEGPSYDRLLDKRDGVVAALPRRH
;
A
#
# COMPACT_ATOMS: atom_id res chain seq x y z
N MET A 1 -8.10 15.13 -1.92
CA MET A 1 -7.65 16.14 -2.92
C MET A 1 -6.32 15.72 -3.54
N LEU A 2 -5.23 15.59 -2.77
CA LEU A 2 -3.91 15.18 -3.30
C LEU A 2 -3.89 13.77 -3.93
N SER A 3 -4.54 12.78 -3.31
CA SER A 3 -4.60 11.40 -3.84
C SER A 3 -5.37 11.30 -5.16
N GLY A 4 -6.44 12.09 -5.32
CA GLY A 4 -7.22 12.14 -6.56
C GLY A 4 -6.42 12.75 -7.72
N GLN A 5 -5.67 13.81 -7.45
CA GLN A 5 -4.80 14.44 -8.46
C GLN A 5 -3.68 13.49 -8.93
N VAL A 6 -3.10 12.70 -8.02
CA VAL A 6 -2.09 11.69 -8.37
C VAL A 6 -2.69 10.57 -9.23
N ALA A 7 -3.94 10.15 -8.94
CA ALA A 7 -4.64 9.14 -9.73
C ALA A 7 -4.96 9.64 -11.15
N GLU A 8 -5.52 10.84 -11.29
CA GLU A 8 -5.81 11.45 -12.60
C GLU A 8 -4.55 11.61 -13.46
N ALA A 9 -3.44 12.06 -12.84
CA ALA A 9 -2.15 12.17 -13.53
C ALA A 9 -1.61 10.78 -13.94
N TYR A 10 -1.75 9.78 -13.08
CA TYR A 10 -1.34 8.40 -13.39
C TYR A 10 -2.10 7.87 -14.62
N ASP A 11 -3.42 7.99 -14.64
CA ASP A 11 -4.26 7.53 -15.76
C ASP A 11 -3.91 8.23 -17.08
N THR A 12 -3.60 9.54 -17.00
CA THR A 12 -3.15 10.32 -18.16
C THR A 12 -1.83 9.77 -18.73
N TYR A 13 -0.83 9.53 -17.88
CA TYR A 13 0.46 9.00 -18.31
C TYR A 13 0.34 7.57 -18.86
N VAL A 14 -0.53 6.73 -18.28
CA VAL A 14 -0.82 5.39 -18.83
C VAL A 14 -1.43 5.49 -20.23
N ALA A 15 -2.43 6.35 -20.42
CA ALA A 15 -3.08 6.53 -21.71
C ALA A 15 -2.09 7.00 -22.79
N ASN A 16 -1.20 7.94 -22.46
CA ASN A 16 -0.17 8.39 -23.38
C ASN A 16 0.76 7.25 -23.80
N LEU A 17 1.22 6.43 -22.85
CA LEU A 17 2.13 5.31 -23.12
C LEU A 17 1.50 4.17 -23.93
N GLN A 18 0.17 4.04 -23.95
CA GLN A 18 -0.51 3.10 -24.85
C GLN A 18 -0.41 3.52 -26.32
N THR A 19 -0.21 4.82 -26.59
CA THR A 19 -0.19 5.39 -27.94
C THR A 19 1.21 5.73 -28.45
N GLY A 20 2.24 5.64 -27.60
CA GLY A 20 3.64 5.84 -28.00
C GLY A 20 4.64 5.68 -26.86
N ALA A 21 5.92 5.51 -27.19
CA ALA A 21 7.00 5.47 -26.19
C ALA A 21 7.46 6.89 -25.86
N SER A 22 7.24 7.34 -24.62
CA SER A 22 7.57 8.68 -24.14
C SER A 22 8.31 8.62 -22.81
N SER A 23 9.55 9.09 -22.80
CA SER A 23 10.38 9.15 -21.59
C SER A 23 9.80 10.11 -20.53
N VAL A 24 9.07 11.14 -20.97
CA VAL A 24 8.38 12.08 -20.08
C VAL A 24 7.25 11.37 -19.35
N ASP A 25 6.43 10.59 -20.06
CA ASP A 25 5.30 9.88 -19.45
C ASP A 25 5.79 8.74 -18.53
N VAL A 26 6.89 8.04 -18.87
CA VAL A 26 7.53 7.05 -17.98
C VAL A 26 8.01 7.71 -16.68
N ASN A 27 8.64 8.88 -16.76
CA ASN A 27 9.07 9.64 -15.57
C ASN A 27 7.87 10.20 -14.79
N GLY A 28 6.78 10.56 -15.48
CA GLY A 28 5.49 10.92 -14.89
C GLY A 28 4.92 9.80 -14.03
N LEU A 29 4.83 8.58 -14.58
CA LEU A 29 4.39 7.39 -13.83
C LEU A 29 5.27 7.09 -12.62
N ARG A 30 6.60 7.23 -12.77
CA ARG A 30 7.53 7.04 -11.65
C ARG A 30 7.24 8.05 -10.53
N THR A 31 7.00 9.31 -10.88
CA THR A 31 6.61 10.37 -9.92
C THR A 31 5.29 10.05 -9.23
N CYS A 32 4.26 9.63 -9.97
CA CYS A 32 2.97 9.24 -9.38
C CYS A 32 3.10 8.04 -8.43
N SER A 33 3.93 7.05 -8.78
CA SER A 33 4.21 5.90 -7.92
C SER A 33 4.92 6.30 -6.62
N MET A 34 5.91 7.20 -6.70
CA MET A 34 6.58 7.75 -5.52
C MET A 34 5.62 8.55 -4.64
N ALA A 35 4.79 9.43 -5.23
CA ALA A 35 3.81 10.21 -4.50
C ALA A 35 2.79 9.33 -3.77
N THR A 36 2.27 8.30 -4.46
CA THR A 36 1.37 7.31 -3.86
C THR A 36 2.05 6.59 -2.69
N THR A 37 3.29 6.16 -2.86
CA THR A 37 4.06 5.50 -1.79
C THR A 37 4.19 6.41 -0.57
N ILE A 38 4.58 7.67 -0.75
CA ILE A 38 4.71 8.64 0.35
C ILE A 38 3.38 8.83 1.09
N ILE A 39 2.28 9.01 0.35
CA ILE A 39 0.95 9.20 0.94
C ILE A 39 0.56 7.97 1.77
N VAL A 40 0.64 6.77 1.20
CA VAL A 40 0.19 5.55 1.87
C VAL A 40 1.08 5.22 3.07
N VAL A 41 2.40 5.36 2.96
CA VAL A 41 3.33 5.19 4.08
C VAL A 41 3.01 6.18 5.20
N GLY A 42 2.72 7.44 4.85
CA GLY A 42 2.32 8.47 5.81
C GLY A 42 1.03 8.10 6.54
N VAL A 43 -0.03 7.72 5.82
CA VAL A 43 -1.31 7.33 6.41
C VAL A 43 -1.16 6.14 7.38
N ILE A 44 -0.47 5.08 6.95
CA ILE A 44 -0.27 3.87 7.77
C ILE A 44 0.64 4.15 8.98
N GLY A 45 1.68 4.97 8.80
CA GLY A 45 2.56 5.38 9.91
C GLY A 45 1.86 6.28 10.92
N THR A 46 1.07 7.26 10.48
CA THR A 46 0.27 8.12 11.36
C THR A 46 -0.76 7.30 12.13
N PHE A 47 -1.45 6.37 11.46
CA PHE A 47 -2.39 5.47 12.12
C PHE A 47 -1.71 4.61 13.19
N GLU A 48 -0.52 4.06 12.90
CA GLU A 48 0.27 3.31 13.89
C GLU A 48 0.61 4.17 15.11
N GLY A 49 1.10 5.40 14.89
CA GLY A 49 1.40 6.34 15.97
C GLY A 49 0.18 6.69 16.81
N MET A 50 -1.00 6.88 16.19
CA MET A 50 -2.25 7.11 16.90
C MET A 50 -2.64 5.93 17.80
N LEU A 51 -2.44 4.69 17.34
CA LEU A 51 -2.69 3.50 18.14
C LEU A 51 -1.71 3.41 19.32
N GLN A 52 -0.42 3.63 19.08
CA GLN A 52 0.59 3.64 20.14
C GLN A 52 0.27 4.69 21.21
N GLN A 53 -0.13 5.89 20.79
CA GLN A 53 -0.51 6.98 21.70
C GLN A 53 -1.79 6.66 22.49
N SER A 54 -2.82 6.12 21.83
CA SER A 54 -4.13 5.89 22.45
C SER A 54 -4.14 4.69 23.39
N PHE A 55 -3.38 3.65 23.08
CA PHE A 55 -3.39 2.38 23.81
C PHE A 55 -2.09 2.09 24.59
N GLY A 56 -1.05 2.91 24.43
CA GLY A 56 0.26 2.70 25.07
C GLY A 56 1.02 1.50 24.53
N TRP A 57 0.65 0.99 23.35
CA TRP A 57 1.28 -0.20 22.77
C TRP A 57 2.68 0.11 22.23
N ALA A 58 3.66 -0.73 22.57
CA ALA A 58 4.99 -0.65 21.95
C ALA A 58 4.94 -1.06 20.46
N ASN A 59 4.21 -2.15 20.17
CA ASN A 59 4.03 -2.67 18.81
C ASN A 59 2.54 -2.65 18.45
N ALA A 60 2.07 -1.56 17.83
CA ALA A 60 0.64 -1.35 17.66
C ALA A 60 -0.05 -2.38 16.74
N TYR A 61 0.56 -2.76 15.61
CA TYR A 61 -0.09 -3.69 14.68
C TYR A 61 -0.31 -5.11 15.23
N PRO A 62 0.67 -5.78 15.88
CA PRO A 62 0.42 -7.07 16.52
C PRO A 62 -0.64 -7.01 17.62
N GLU A 63 -0.67 -5.95 18.42
CA GLU A 63 -1.68 -5.80 19.47
C GLU A 63 -3.06 -5.52 18.88
N LEU A 64 -3.14 -4.74 17.79
CA LEU A 64 -4.39 -4.51 17.08
C LEU A 64 -4.94 -5.80 16.44
N ASP A 65 -4.10 -6.65 15.84
CA ASP A 65 -4.54 -7.95 15.29
C ASP A 65 -5.16 -8.83 16.39
N LYS A 66 -4.49 -8.97 17.54
CA LYS A 66 -5.02 -9.72 18.69
C LYS A 66 -6.36 -9.14 19.17
N LEU A 67 -6.44 -7.82 19.31
CA LEU A 67 -7.65 -7.14 19.75
C LEU A 67 -8.81 -7.42 18.79
N LEU A 68 -8.61 -7.21 17.50
CA LEU A 68 -9.66 -7.42 16.49
C LEU A 68 -10.12 -8.88 16.44
N ARG A 69 -9.20 -9.84 16.50
CA ARG A 69 -9.56 -11.26 16.54
C ARG A 69 -10.34 -11.61 17.81
N SER A 70 -9.97 -11.07 18.97
CA SER A 70 -10.72 -11.28 20.22
C SER A 70 -12.15 -10.72 20.18
N GLN A 71 -12.40 -9.74 19.29
CA GLN A 71 -13.70 -9.11 19.07
C GLN A 71 -14.47 -9.73 17.89
N ASN A 72 -14.06 -10.91 17.39
CA ASN A 72 -14.63 -11.56 16.21
C ASN A 72 -14.59 -10.69 14.93
N ARG A 73 -13.58 -9.82 14.79
CA ARG A 73 -13.33 -8.95 13.62
C ARG A 73 -12.11 -9.42 12.82
N ALA A 74 -12.05 -10.72 12.54
CA ALA A 74 -10.92 -11.33 11.83
C ALA A 74 -10.76 -10.79 10.40
N ASP A 75 -11.87 -10.48 9.73
CA ASP A 75 -11.91 -9.84 8.41
C ASP A 75 -11.16 -8.50 8.39
N LEU A 76 -11.39 -7.66 9.40
CA LEU A 76 -10.74 -6.37 9.54
C LEU A 76 -9.26 -6.52 9.88
N ALA A 77 -8.92 -7.49 10.74
CA ALA A 77 -7.54 -7.81 11.08
C ALA A 77 -6.74 -8.23 9.83
N ASP A 78 -7.32 -9.11 9.01
CA ASP A 78 -6.71 -9.58 7.77
C ASP A 78 -6.54 -8.44 6.75
N SER A 79 -7.55 -7.55 6.62
CA SER A 79 -7.45 -6.38 5.75
C SER A 79 -6.32 -5.43 6.18
N LEU A 80 -6.19 -5.13 7.47
CA LEU A 80 -5.12 -4.28 7.99
C LEU A 80 -3.74 -4.91 7.80
N LEU A 81 -3.62 -6.22 8.02
CA LEU A 81 -2.41 -6.97 7.71
C LEU A 81 -2.05 -6.84 6.22
N ASN A 82 -3.02 -6.98 5.32
CA ASN A 82 -2.78 -6.85 3.89
C ASN A 82 -2.30 -5.44 3.50
N TYR A 83 -2.90 -4.38 4.07
CA TYR A 83 -2.41 -3.01 3.84
C TYR A 83 -0.99 -2.81 4.35
N ARG A 84 -0.67 -3.33 5.54
CA ARG A 84 0.69 -3.25 6.10
C ARG A 84 1.71 -3.97 5.22
N LEU A 85 1.39 -5.18 4.75
CA LEU A 85 2.26 -5.94 3.83
C LEU A 85 2.45 -5.17 2.52
N ALA A 86 1.39 -4.60 1.95
CA ALA A 86 1.47 -3.82 0.72
C ALA A 86 2.36 -2.59 0.88
N VAL A 87 2.25 -1.86 2.00
CA VAL A 87 3.14 -0.74 2.32
C VAL A 87 4.59 -1.18 2.46
N ASN A 88 4.85 -2.32 3.11
CA ASN A 88 6.21 -2.85 3.21
C ASN A 88 6.79 -3.16 1.83
N VAL A 89 5.99 -3.71 0.91
CA VAL A 89 6.41 -3.93 -0.48
C VAL A 89 6.69 -2.60 -1.18
N LEU A 90 5.85 -1.59 -1.02
CA LEU A 90 6.10 -0.26 -1.62
C LEU A 90 7.41 0.36 -1.12
N LYS A 91 7.74 0.15 0.17
CA LYS A 91 8.96 0.70 0.77
C LYS A 91 10.23 -0.07 0.41
N HIS A 92 10.15 -1.39 0.35
CA HIS A 92 11.32 -2.28 0.33
C HIS A 92 11.42 -3.15 -0.92
N GLY A 93 10.40 -3.15 -1.78
CA GLY A 93 10.33 -4.00 -2.95
C GLY A 93 9.99 -5.45 -2.62
N GLU A 94 10.54 -6.36 -3.42
CA GLU A 94 10.35 -7.81 -3.27
C GLU A 94 11.04 -8.32 -1.99
N GLY A 95 10.35 -9.19 -1.25
CA GLY A 95 10.82 -9.74 0.02
C GLY A 95 9.69 -10.42 0.80
N PRO A 96 9.86 -10.70 2.11
CA PRO A 96 8.90 -11.52 2.86
C PRO A 96 7.46 -10.99 2.86
N SER A 97 7.27 -9.67 2.74
CA SER A 97 5.94 -9.07 2.64
C SER A 97 5.31 -9.27 1.26
N TYR A 98 6.13 -9.29 0.20
CA TYR A 98 5.72 -9.59 -1.17
C TYR A 98 5.31 -11.06 -1.29
N ASP A 99 6.14 -11.97 -0.80
CA ASP A 99 5.88 -13.42 -0.85
C ASP A 99 4.57 -13.76 -0.13
N ARG A 100 4.36 -13.19 1.08
CA ARG A 100 3.11 -13.35 1.83
C ARG A 100 1.88 -12.81 1.12
N LEU A 101 2.01 -11.79 0.27
CA LEU A 101 0.88 -11.30 -0.53
C LEU A 101 0.63 -12.21 -1.74
N LEU A 102 1.68 -12.79 -2.33
CA LEU A 102 1.54 -13.79 -3.40
C LEU A 102 0.94 -15.11 -2.90
N ASP A 103 1.19 -15.51 -1.67
CA ASP A 103 0.57 -16.70 -1.08
C ASP A 103 -0.94 -16.48 -0.81
N LYS A 104 -1.37 -15.22 -0.67
CA LYS A 104 -2.76 -14.81 -0.46
C LYS A 104 -3.51 -14.48 -1.75
N ARG A 105 -2.91 -14.77 -2.91
CA ARG A 105 -3.25 -14.19 -4.22
C ARG A 105 -4.53 -14.71 -4.89
N ASP A 106 -5.41 -15.35 -4.13
CA ASP A 106 -6.79 -15.57 -4.55
C ASP A 106 -7.68 -14.32 -4.36
N GLY A 107 -7.17 -13.21 -3.78
CA GLY A 107 -8.03 -12.04 -3.49
C GLY A 107 -7.47 -10.62 -3.72
N VAL A 108 -6.17 -10.41 -3.92
CA VAL A 108 -5.60 -9.03 -3.98
C VAL A 108 -4.52 -8.90 -5.04
N VAL A 109 -4.90 -8.64 -6.30
CA VAL A 109 -3.92 -8.35 -7.38
C VAL A 109 -4.33 -7.21 -8.28
N ALA A 110 -4.35 -6.00 -7.75
CA ALA A 110 -4.33 -4.79 -8.56
C ALA A 110 -3.09 -3.91 -8.32
N ALA A 111 -2.40 -4.03 -7.18
CA ALA A 111 -1.37 -3.05 -6.76
C ALA A 111 0.08 -3.55 -6.74
N LEU A 112 0.35 -4.84 -6.97
CA LEU A 112 1.72 -5.35 -6.96
C LEU A 112 2.37 -5.16 -8.33
N PRO A 113 3.58 -4.57 -8.42
CA PRO A 113 4.33 -4.49 -9.67
C PRO A 113 4.55 -5.92 -10.18
N ARG A 114 3.98 -6.22 -11.35
CA ARG A 114 4.17 -7.49 -12.05
C ARG A 114 5.40 -7.33 -12.95
N ARG A 115 6.35 -8.27 -12.88
CA ARG A 115 7.41 -8.34 -13.89
C ARG A 115 6.84 -8.85 -15.21
N HIS A 116 7.30 -8.20 -16.28
CA HIS A 116 7.42 -8.77 -17.62
C HIS A 116 8.56 -9.80 -17.64
#